data_AF-A0A0R2KQ01-F1
#
_entry.id   AF-A0A0R2KQ01-F1
#
_cell.length_a   1.000
_cell.length_b   1.000
_cell.length_c   1.000
_cell.angle_alpha   90.00
_cell.angle_beta   90.00
_cell.angle_gamma   90.00
#
_symmetry.space_group_name_H-M   'P 1'
#
loop_
_entity.id
_entity.type
_entity.pdbx_description
1 polymer ?
#
loop_
_entity_poly.entity_id
_entity_poly.type
_entity_poly.pdbx_seq_one_letter_code
_entity_poly.pdbx_strand_id
1 'polypeptide(L)'
;MAERAVKSLVMGRKNWLFSQSFAGAQTSDIILSLIETAKRHGLDPEKYLNYLLQKLPNEESLNSEALEAYLPWQKEIQKMCK
;
A
#
# COMPACT_ATOMS: atom_id res chain seq x y z
N MET A 1 7.24 -12.80 24.72
CA MET A 1 6.45 -11.57 24.48
C MET A 1 6.18 -11.40 22.98
N ALA A 2 5.50 -12.36 22.34
CA ALA A 2 5.13 -12.30 20.92
C ALA A 2 3.62 -11.97 20.73
N GLU A 3 2.92 -11.73 21.84
CA GLU A 3 1.45 -11.72 21.89
C GLU A 3 0.85 -10.30 21.89
N ARG A 4 1.68 -9.25 21.92
CA ARG A 4 1.22 -7.85 21.87
C ARG A 4 1.25 -7.22 20.47
N ALA A 5 2.09 -7.69 19.55
CA ALA A 5 2.22 -7.10 18.20
C ALA A 5 1.04 -7.48 17.27
N VAL A 6 0.44 -8.66 17.48
CA VAL A 6 -0.70 -9.13 16.66
C VAL A 6 -2.00 -8.41 17.00
N LYS A 7 -2.10 -7.79 18.19
CA LYS A 7 -3.28 -7.03 18.62
C LYS A 7 -3.40 -5.63 18.03
N SER A 8 -2.36 -5.09 17.38
CA SER A 8 -2.50 -3.83 16.62
C SER A 8 -3.01 -4.09 15.19
N LEU A 9 -2.56 -5.19 14.57
CA LEU A 9 -3.06 -5.64 13.27
C LEU A 9 -4.54 -6.05 13.30
N VAL A 10 -5.06 -6.40 14.48
CA VAL A 10 -6.46 -6.83 14.66
C VAL A 10 -7.46 -5.68 14.82
N MET A 11 -7.02 -4.44 15.10
CA MET A 11 -7.95 -3.31 15.22
C MET A 11 -8.34 -2.68 13.87
N GLY A 12 -7.68 -3.07 12.78
CA GLY A 12 -8.18 -2.89 11.41
C GLY A 12 -9.10 -4.02 10.91
N ARG A 13 -9.34 -5.08 11.71
CA ARG A 13 -10.14 -6.27 11.33
C ARG A 13 -11.66 -6.04 11.33
N LYS A 14 -12.14 -4.89 10.90
CA LYS A 14 -13.59 -4.72 10.66
C LYS A 14 -13.99 -4.33 9.26
N ASN A 15 -13.05 -4.01 8.36
CA ASN A 15 -13.40 -3.72 6.96
C ASN A 15 -12.77 -4.68 5.93
N TRP A 16 -11.73 -5.42 6.28
CA TRP A 16 -11.06 -6.32 5.32
C TRP A 16 -11.65 -7.73 5.21
N LEU A 17 -12.48 -8.13 6.17
CA LEU A 17 -13.09 -9.47 6.19
C LEU A 17 -14.45 -9.56 5.48
N PHE A 18 -14.93 -8.47 4.87
CA PHE A 18 -16.18 -8.47 4.09
C PHE A 18 -15.98 -8.61 2.57
N SER A 19 -14.80 -9.09 2.15
CA SER A 19 -14.56 -9.50 0.76
C SER A 19 -15.03 -10.93 0.51
N GLN A 20 -16.34 -11.20 0.64
CA GLN A 20 -16.95 -12.44 0.13
C GLN A 20 -17.19 -12.40 -1.39
N SER A 21 -16.76 -11.31 -2.05
CA SER A 21 -16.80 -11.15 -3.50
C SER A 21 -15.39 -11.26 -4.08
N PHE A 22 -15.25 -11.95 -5.23
CA PHE A 22 -14.00 -12.09 -5.99
C PHE A 22 -13.27 -10.74 -6.22
N ALA A 23 -14.03 -9.66 -6.42
CA ALA A 23 -13.49 -8.31 -6.54
C ALA A 23 -12.78 -7.83 -5.25
N GLY A 24 -13.35 -8.11 -4.08
CA GLY A 24 -12.76 -7.72 -2.81
C GLY A 24 -11.51 -8.52 -2.46
N ALA A 25 -11.45 -9.79 -2.85
CA ALA A 25 -10.23 -10.60 -2.72
C ALA A 25 -9.09 -10.04 -3.59
N GLN A 26 -9.39 -9.65 -4.83
CA GLN A 26 -8.41 -9.01 -5.72
C GLN A 26 -7.90 -7.67 -5.17
N THR A 27 -8.79 -6.81 -4.67
CA THR A 27 -8.37 -5.53 -4.08
C THR A 27 -7.48 -5.75 -2.85
N SER A 28 -7.82 -6.70 -1.99
CA SER A 28 -6.99 -7.05 -0.83
C SER A 28 -5.62 -7.59 -1.23
N ASP A 29 -5.55 -8.44 -2.25
CA ASP A 29 -4.29 -8.98 -2.78
C ASP A 29 -3.37 -7.87 -3.31
N ILE A 30 -3.93 -6.93 -4.08
CA ILE A 30 -3.20 -5.76 -4.60
C ILE A 30 -2.64 -4.92 -3.46
N ILE A 31 -3.45 -4.59 -2.45
CA ILE A 31 -2.98 -3.77 -1.32
C ILE A 31 -1.91 -4.50 -0.51
N LEU A 32 -2.05 -5.80 -0.28
CA LEU A 32 -1.02 -6.60 0.39
C LEU A 32 0.28 -6.62 -0.41
N SER A 33 0.19 -6.81 -1.73
CA SER A 33 1.34 -6.77 -2.63
C SER A 33 2.07 -5.42 -2.56
N LEU A 34 1.35 -4.30 -2.53
CA LEU A 34 1.92 -2.96 -2.38
C LEU A 34 2.60 -2.77 -1.01
N ILE A 35 1.98 -3.26 0.06
CA ILE A 35 2.55 -3.20 1.43
C ILE A 35 3.85 -4.00 1.50
N GLU A 36 3.86 -5.23 1.00
CA GLU A 36 5.06 -6.08 1.01
C GLU A 36 6.17 -5.51 0.13
N THR A 37 5.80 -4.91 -0.99
CA THR A 37 6.71 -4.18 -1.87
C THR A 37 7.34 -2.98 -1.14
N ALA A 38 6.54 -2.14 -0.48
CA ALA A 38 7.05 -1.01 0.31
C ALA A 38 8.03 -1.45 1.40
N LYS A 39 7.68 -2.49 2.16
CA LYS A 39 8.55 -3.07 3.20
C LYS A 39 9.87 -3.60 2.64
N ARG A 40 9.83 -4.30 1.49
CA ARG A 40 11.03 -4.81 0.81
C ARG A 40 12.00 -3.68 0.44
N HIS A 41 11.47 -2.50 0.13
CA HIS A 41 12.24 -1.30 -0.17
C HIS A 41 12.56 -0.43 1.07
N GLY A 42 12.20 -0.89 2.28
CA GLY A 42 12.46 -0.17 3.53
C GLY A 42 11.64 1.12 3.68
N LEU A 43 10.47 1.18 3.05
CA LEU A 43 9.53 2.29 3.16
C LEU A 43 8.48 2.00 4.23
N ASP A 44 7.94 3.06 4.82
CA ASP A 44 6.73 3.00 5.63
C ASP A 44 5.52 2.70 4.73
N PRO A 45 4.85 1.55 4.92
CA PRO A 45 3.78 1.12 4.03
C PRO A 45 2.53 2.00 4.13
N GLU A 46 2.26 2.62 5.28
CA GLU A 46 1.12 3.51 5.45
C GLU A 46 1.33 4.83 4.70
N LYS A 47 2.52 5.43 4.83
CA LYS A 47 2.90 6.63 4.06
C LYS A 47 2.90 6.36 2.56
N TYR A 48 3.46 5.23 2.14
CA TYR A 48 3.53 4.86 0.73
C TYR A 48 2.14 4.66 0.12
N LEU A 49 1.26 3.90 0.79
CA LEU A 49 -0.11 3.70 0.33
C LEU A 49 -0.90 5.02 0.29
N ASN A 50 -0.77 5.85 1.33
CA ASN A 50 -1.42 7.15 1.37
C ASN A 50 -0.93 8.07 0.23
N TYR A 51 0.36 8.07 -0.06
CA TYR A 51 0.94 8.82 -1.18
C TYR A 51 0.36 8.36 -2.52
N LEU A 52 0.30 7.05 -2.76
CA LEU A 52 -0.29 6.49 -3.98
C LEU A 52 -1.78 6.86 -4.11
N LEU A 53 -2.57 6.66 -3.05
CA LEU A 53 -4.00 6.95 -3.06
C LEU A 53 -4.31 8.45 -3.19
N GLN A 54 -3.40 9.32 -2.79
CA GLN A 54 -3.56 10.77 -2.99
C GLN A 54 -3.10 11.22 -4.37
N LYS A 55 -2.01 10.68 -4.91
CA LYS A 55 -1.42 11.17 -6.15
C LYS A 55 -1.99 10.51 -7.40
N LEU A 56 -2.17 9.19 -7.40
CA LEU A 56 -2.68 8.46 -8.55
C LEU A 56 -4.05 8.93 -9.07
N PRO A 57 -5.08 9.22 -8.24
CA PRO A 57 -6.35 9.70 -8.77
C PRO A 57 -6.30 11.14 -9.30
N ASN A 58 -5.24 11.89 -8.98
CA ASN A 58 -5.01 13.25 -9.48
C ASN A 58 -4.14 13.28 -10.74
N GLU A 59 -3.63 12.14 -11.20
CA GLU A 59 -2.88 12.04 -12.46
C GLU A 59 -3.83 12.02 -13.65
N GLU A 60 -3.58 12.90 -14.62
CA GLU A 60 -4.39 13.01 -15.84
C GLU A 60 -4.28 11.75 -16.73
N SER A 61 -3.15 11.03 -16.63
CA SER A 61 -2.94 9.80 -17.39
C SER A 61 -2.19 8.74 -16.58
N LEU A 62 -2.84 7.61 -16.32
CA LEU A 62 -2.24 6.43 -15.69
C LEU A 62 -1.49 5.59 -16.73
N ASN A 63 -0.53 6.20 -17.43
CA ASN A 63 0.34 5.51 -18.39
C ASN A 63 1.49 4.81 -17.66
N SER A 64 2.08 3.79 -18.30
CA SER A 64 3.22 3.04 -17.74
C SER A 64 4.36 3.96 -17.30
N GLU A 65 4.68 4.97 -18.11
CA GLU A 65 5.75 5.94 -17.84
C GLU A 65 5.45 6.83 -16.62
N ALA A 66 4.19 7.25 -16.46
CA ALA A 66 3.78 8.03 -15.30
C ALA A 66 3.85 7.20 -14.01
N LEU A 67 3.45 5.92 -14.09
CA LEU A 67 3.52 4.99 -12.96
C LEU A 67 4.96 4.74 -12.48
N GLU A 68 5.97 4.83 -13.37
CA GLU A 68 7.37 4.65 -12.98
C GLU A 68 7.85 5.66 -11.93
N ALA A 69 7.26 6.86 -11.90
CA ALA A 69 7.55 7.88 -10.90
C ALA A 69 7.00 7.53 -9.50
N TYR A 70 6.01 6.65 -9.43
CA TYR A 70 5.33 6.22 -8.20
C TYR A 70 5.92 4.92 -7.61
N LEU A 71 6.91 4.33 -8.27
CA LEU A 71 7.53 3.09 -7.84
C LEU A 71 8.40 3.29 -6.58
N PRO A 72 8.45 2.28 -5.69
CA PRO A 72 9.05 2.41 -4.35
C PRO A 72 10.57 2.62 -4.37
N TRP A 73 11.25 2.30 -5.48
CA TRP A 73 12.69 2.53 -5.64
C TRP A 73 13.03 3.95 -6.07
N GLN A 74 12.05 4.80 -6.40
CA GLN A 74 12.31 6.19 -6.76
C GLN A 74 12.85 6.99 -5.58
N LYS A 75 13.84 7.85 -5.85
CA LYS A 75 14.54 8.62 -4.82
C LYS A 75 13.60 9.57 -4.05
N GLU A 76 12.63 10.15 -4.74
CA GLU A 76 11.64 11.05 -4.14
C GLU A 76 10.72 10.30 -3.17
N ILE A 77 10.24 9.12 -3.56
CA ILE A 77 9.41 8.25 -2.73
C ILE A 77 10.20 7.78 -1.50
N GLN A 78 11.45 7.36 -1.68
CA GLN A 78 12.33 6.98 -0.57
C GLN A 78 12.57 8.12 0.41
N LYS A 79 12.55 9.38 -0.05
CA LYS A 79 12.71 10.53 0.86
C LYS A 79 11.43 10.84 1.61
N MET A 80 10.27 10.74 0.95
CA MET A 80 8.97 11.10 1.53
C MET A 80 8.38 10.00 2.41
N CYS A 81 8.63 8.72 2.08
CA CYS A 81 7.99 7.56 2.68
C CYS A 81 8.93 6.69 3.53
N LYS A 82 10.17 7.13 3.81
CA LYS A 82 11.01 6.50 4.85
C LYS A 82 10.60 6.91 6.27
#